data_AF-A0A859DRJ2-F1
#
_entry.id   AF-A0A859DRJ2-F1
#
_cell.length_a   1.000
_cell.length_b   1.000
_cell.length_c   1.000
_cell.angle_alpha   90.00
_cell.angle_beta   90.00
_cell.angle_gamma   90.00
#
_symmetry.space_group_name_H-M   'P 1'
#
loop_
_entity.id
_entity.type
_entity.pdbx_description
1 polymer ?
#
loop_
_entity_poly.entity_id
_entity_poly.type
_entity_poly.pdbx_seq_one_letter_code
_entity_poly.pdbx_strand_id
1 'polypeptide(L)' 'MYKTFVIGYNPKAHKMAEEIEKKANELAQDGYKVLSFSITNSGKAIILADNGKPKDD' A
#
# COMPACT_ATOMS: atom_id res chain seq x y z
N MET A 1 9.80 -10.43 -3.46
CA MET A 1 10.58 -9.17 -3.45
C MET A 1 9.69 -8.01 -2.97
N TYR A 2 10.17 -7.22 -2.02
CA TYR A 2 9.37 -6.13 -1.43
C TYR A 2 9.24 -4.92 -2.35
N LYS A 3 8.06 -4.30 -2.35
CA LYS A 3 7.75 -3.08 -3.09
C LYS A 3 6.90 -2.15 -2.23
N THR A 4 7.14 -0.85 -2.38
CA THR A 4 6.39 0.19 -1.68
C THR A 4 5.51 0.97 -2.64
N PHE A 5 4.33 1.37 -2.16
CA PHE A 5 3.36 2.18 -2.90
C PHE A 5 2.97 3.38 -2.05
N VAL A 6 2.74 4.53 -2.69
CA VAL A 6 2.36 5.76 -2.00
C VAL A 6 0.91 6.09 -2.35
N ILE A 7 0.13 6.40 -1.32
CA ILE A 7 -1.19 7.00 -1.44
C ILE A 7 -1.04 8.51 -1.25
N GLY A 8 -1.71 9.26 -2.11
CA GLY A 8 -1.68 10.72 -2.13
C GLY A 8 -2.20 11.36 -0.85
N TYR A 9 -2.20 12.69 -0.84
CA TYR A 9 -2.67 13.46 0.31
C TYR A 9 -4.17 13.25 0.54
N ASN A 10 -4.53 12.82 1.75
CA ASN A 10 -5.90 12.70 2.19
C ASN A 10 -6.03 13.04 3.69
N PRO A 11 -6.46 14.27 4.04
CA PRO A 11 -6.47 14.72 5.44
C PRO A 11 -7.60 14.13 6.27
N LYS A 12 -8.61 13.52 5.64
CA LYS A 12 -9.74 12.91 6.34
C LYS A 12 -9.46 11.42 6.53
N ALA A 13 -9.42 10.97 7.77
CA ALA A 13 -9.09 9.59 8.12
C ALA A 13 -9.97 8.55 7.39
N HIS A 14 -11.29 8.78 7.30
CA HIS A 14 -12.20 7.85 6.60
C HIS A 14 -11.85 7.70 5.12
N LYS A 15 -11.59 8.80 4.43
CA LYS A 15 -11.20 8.77 3.02
C LYS A 15 -9.82 8.14 2.83
N MET A 16 -8.90 8.34 3.78
CA MET A 16 -7.59 7.69 3.74
C MET A 16 -7.74 6.17 3.87
N ALA A 17 -8.63 5.69 4.74
CA ALA A 17 -8.92 4.27 4.89
C ALA A 17 -9.53 3.67 3.61
N GLU A 18 -10.49 4.35 2.98
CA GLU A 18 -11.09 3.94 1.70
C GLU A 18 -10.03 3.80 0.59
N GLU A 19 -9.12 4.76 0.47
CA GLU A 19 -8.04 4.72 -0.52
C GLU A 19 -7.02 3.60 -0.22
N ILE A 20 -6.70 3.36 1.05
CA ILE A 20 -5.85 2.23 1.47
C ILE A 20 -6.50 0.89 1.11
N GLU A 21 -7.78 0.71 1.41
CA GLU A 21 -8.52 -0.51 1.09
C GLU A 21 -8.56 -0.75 -0.42
N LYS A 22 -8.94 0.28 -1.19
CA LYS A 22 -8.94 0.21 -2.65
C LYS A 22 -7.58 -0.19 -3.18
N LYS A 23 -6.51 0.44 -2.70
CA LYS A 23 -5.16 0.13 -3.18
C LYS A 23 -4.71 -1.27 -2.77
N ALA A 24 -5.03 -1.72 -1.56
CA ALA A 24 -4.72 -3.05 -1.09
C ALA A 24 -5.41 -4.13 -1.94
N ASN A 25 -6.67 -3.90 -2.33
CA ASN A 25 -7.43 -4.80 -3.20
C ASN A 25 -6.86 -4.85 -4.63
N GLU A 26 -6.49 -3.70 -5.22
CA GLU A 26 -5.77 -3.65 -6.50
C GLU A 26 -4.46 -4.47 -6.44
N LEU A 27 -3.68 -4.28 -5.38
CA LEU A 27 -2.43 -5.01 -5.18
C LEU A 27 -2.64 -6.52 -5.05
N ALA A 28 -3.69 -6.94 -4.34
CA ALA A 28 -4.04 -8.34 -4.22
C ALA A 28 -4.44 -8.95 -5.57
N GLN A 29 -5.19 -8.22 -6.40
CA GLN A 29 -5.51 -8.64 -7.77
C GLN A 29 -4.27 -8.75 -8.66
N ASP A 30 -3.29 -7.86 -8.46
CA ASP A 30 -1.99 -7.88 -9.14
C ASP A 30 -1.02 -8.95 -8.59
N GLY A 31 -1.46 -9.78 -7.64
CA GLY A 31 -0.67 -10.86 -7.04
C GLY A 31 0.32 -10.43 -5.96
N TYR A 32 0.22 -9.19 -5.47
CA TYR A 32 0.99 -8.73 -4.32
C TYR A 32 0.28 -9.09 -3.01
N LYS A 33 1.06 -9.41 -1.99
CA LYS A 33 0.60 -9.53 -0.60
C LYS A 33 0.92 -8.26 0.17
N VAL A 34 -0.10 -7.52 0.59
CA VAL A 34 0.07 -6.37 1.49
C VAL A 34 0.57 -6.87 2.84
N LEU A 35 1.63 -6.24 3.35
CA LEU A 35 2.26 -6.61 4.62
C LEU A 35 1.94 -5.62 5.74
N SER A 36 2.01 -4.33 5.41
CA SER A 36 1.78 -3.25 6.35
C SER A 36 1.53 -1.94 5.61
N PHE A 37 1.02 -0.94 6.32
CA PHE A 37 0.92 0.42 5.84
C PHE A 37 1.20 1.41 6.98
N SER A 38 1.54 2.64 6.63
CA SER A 38 1.71 3.74 7.58
C SER A 38 1.13 5.03 6.99
N ILE A 39 0.59 5.88 7.85
CA ILE A 39 0.11 7.22 7.50
C ILE A 39 1.14 8.22 8.02
N THR A 40 1.59 9.13 7.16
CA THR A 40 2.57 10.17 7.51
C THR A 40 1.88 11.43 8.02
N ASN A 41 2.60 12.24 8.79
CA ASN A 41 2.11 13.56 9.24
C ASN A 41 1.78 14.52 8.08
N SER A 42 2.26 14.24 6.86
CA SER A 42 1.89 14.98 5.64
C SER A 42 0.54 14.54 5.05
N GLY A 43 -0.22 13.70 5.76
CA GLY A 43 -1.53 13.19 5.33
C GLY A 43 -1.43 12.26 4.13
N LYS A 44 -0.29 11.60 3.90
CA LYS A 44 -0.09 10.59 2.85
C LYS A 44 0.00 9.21 3.49
N ALA A 45 -0.10 8.16 2.69
CA ALA A 45 0.14 6.79 3.17
C ALA A 45 1.24 6.10 2.37
N ILE A 46 1.91 5.16 3.01
CA ILE A 46 2.88 4.24 2.38
C ILE A 46 2.39 2.82 2.66
N ILE A 47 2.26 2.01 1.62
CA ILE A 47 1.95 0.58 1.70
C ILE A 47 3.20 -0.21 1.35
N LEU A 48 3.52 -1.20 2.18
CA LEU A 48 4.54 -2.22 1.91
C LEU A 48 3.85 -3.50 1.45
N ALA A 49 4.26 -4.03 0.30
CA ALA A 49 3.77 -5.30 -0.21
C ALA A 49 4.93 -6.20 -0.67
N ASP A 50 4.72 -7.51 -0.61
CA ASP A 50 5.60 -8.50 -1.21
C ASP A 50 4.97 -9.04 -2.50
N ASN A 51 5.75 -9.12 -3.57
CA ASN A 51 5.29 -9.66 -4.85
C ASN A 51 5.49 -11.18 -4.98
N GLY A 52 5.95 -11.86 -3.93
CA GLY A 52 6.14 -13.32 -3.89
C GLY A 52 7.19 -13.87 -4.87
N LYS A 53 7.81 -13.01 -5.69
CA LYS A 53 8.84 -13.42 -6.63
C LYS A 53 10.14 -13.72 -5.86
N PRO A 54 10.79 -14.86 -6.14
CA PRO A 54 12.14 -15.11 -5.68
C PRO A 54 13.03 -13.91 -6.03
N LYS A 55 14.01 -13.61 -5.18
CA LYS A 55 15.16 -12.84 -5.66
C LYS A 55 15.83 -13.75 -6.69
N ASP A 56 15.83 -13.38 -7.96
CA ASP A 56 16.81 -13.92 -8.90
C ASP A 56 18.20 -13.60 -8.30
N ASP A 57 18.96 -14.66 -8.03
CA ASP A 57 20.33 -14.64 -7.48
C ASP A 57 21.35 -14.25 -8.55
#